data_AF-A0A2N9NGL0-F1
#
_entry.id   AF-A0A2N9NGL0-F1
#
_cell.length_a   1.000
_cell.length_b   1.000
_cell.length_c   1.000
_cell.angle_alpha   90.00
_cell.angle_beta   90.00
_cell.angle_gamma   90.00
#
_symmetry.space_group_name_H-M   'P 1'
#
loop_
_entity.id
_entity.type
_entity.pdbx_description
1 polymer ?
#
loop_
_entity_poly.entity_id
_entity_poly.type
_entity_poly.pdbx_seq_one_letter_code
_entity_poly.pdbx_strand_id
1 'polypeptide(L)' 'MMVSWPSPSTGWNLQQNNDLTTASRVAAPAPTDNGTIEYIIVNPPTGNQFYRLKQ' A
#
# COMPACT_ATOMS: atom_id res chain seq x y z
N MET A 1 6.24 3.57 -9.87
CA MET A 1 4.77 3.55 -10.04
C MET A 1 4.13 4.11 -8.79
N MET A 2 2.95 4.72 -8.89
CA MET A 2 2.25 5.30 -7.74
C MET A 2 0.97 4.51 -7.49
N VAL A 3 0.70 4.18 -6.23
CA VAL A 3 -0.57 3.61 -5.78
C VAL A 3 -1.24 4.64 -4.90
N SER A 4 -2.48 5.01 -5.21
CA SER A 4 -3.23 6.05 -4.49
C SER A 4 -4.66 5.61 -4.20
N TRP A 5 -5.22 6.05 -3.08
CA TRP A 5 -6.59 5.80 -2.65
C TRP A 5 -7.18 7.03 -1.93
N PRO A 6 -8.51 7.12 -1.71
CA PRO A 6 -9.15 8.30 -1.13
C PRO A 6 -8.78 8.50 0.35
N SER A 7 -8.50 9.76 0.73
CA SER A 7 -8.35 10.18 2.14
C SER A 7 -9.69 10.67 2.70
N PRO A 8 -9.98 10.54 4.01
CA PRO A 8 -9.17 9.87 5.04
C PRO A 8 -9.48 8.37 5.15
N SER A 9 -8.43 7.53 5.10
CA SER A 9 -8.52 6.09 5.35
C SER A 9 -8.33 5.76 6.83
N THR A 10 -9.03 6.46 7.73
CA THR A 10 -8.83 6.32 9.18
C THR A 10 -9.06 4.87 9.62
N GLY A 11 -8.07 4.28 10.30
CA GLY A 11 -8.13 2.88 10.76
C GLY A 11 -7.68 1.84 9.72
N TRP A 12 -7.36 2.24 8.50
CA TRP A 12 -6.80 1.34 7.49
C TRP A 12 -5.28 1.36 7.53
N ASN A 13 -4.68 0.18 7.51
CA ASN A 13 -3.25 -0.03 7.42
C ASN A 13 -2.90 -0.60 6.05
N LEU A 14 -1.94 0.03 5.38
CA LEU A 14 -1.44 -0.47 4.11
C LEU A 14 -0.55 -1.69 4.34
N GLN A 15 -0.87 -2.79 3.66
CA GLN A 15 -0.09 -4.02 3.68
C GLN A 15 0.45 -4.30 2.28
N GLN A 16 1.70 -4.75 2.22
CA GLN A 16 2.34 -5.18 0.99
C GLN A 16 2.67 -6.68 1.03
N ASN A 17 2.71 -7.29 -0.15
CA ASN A 17 3.17 -8.66 -0.33
C ASN A 17 3.87 -8.82 -1.68
N ASN A 18 4.78 -9.78 -1.77
CA ASN A 18 5.47 -10.13 -3.01
C ASN A 18 4.79 -11.29 -3.74
N ASP A 19 3.92 -12.02 -3.04
CA ASP A 19 3.15 -13.13 -3.59
C ASP A 19 1.68 -13.04 -3.12
N LEU A 20 0.72 -13.46 -3.94
CA LEU A 20 -0.69 -13.49 -3.53
C LEU A 20 -1.01 -14.73 -2.70
N THR A 21 -0.20 -15.78 -2.81
CA THR A 21 -0.40 -17.10 -2.20
C THR A 21 0.19 -17.19 -0.80
N THR A 22 1.21 -16.38 -0.48
CA THR A 22 1.84 -16.39 0.85
C THR A 22 1.05 -15.51 1.82
N ALA A 23 0.80 -16.02 3.03
CA ALA A 23 0.10 -15.29 4.08
C ALA A 23 0.97 -14.21 4.77
N SER A 24 2.27 -14.16 4.49
CA SER A 24 3.24 -13.26 5.12
C SER A 24 3.16 -11.82 4.57
N ARG A 25 2.00 -11.20 4.73
CA ARG A 25 1.81 -9.78 4.40
C ARG A 25 2.47 -8.91 5.44
N VAL A 26 3.33 -8.00 4.99
CA VAL A 26 4.08 -7.10 5.85
C VAL A 26 3.49 -5.70 5.78
N ALA A 27 3.75 -4.89 6.81
CA ALA A 27 3.38 -3.48 6.79
C ALA A 27 4.09 -2.78 5.61
N ALA A 28 3.34 -1.98 4.87
CA ALA A 28 3.89 -1.14 3.82
C ALA A 28 4.41 0.19 4.40
N PRO A 29 5.21 0.95 3.63
CA PRO A 29 5.62 2.30 4.03
C PRO A 29 4.40 3.19 4.31
N ALA A 30 4.57 4.14 5.23
CA ALA A 30 3.53 5.11 5.54
C ALA A 30 3.15 5.90 4.27
N PRO A 31 1.84 5.99 3.95
CA PRO A 31 1.39 6.79 2.82
C PRO A 31 1.61 8.28 3.07
N THR A 32 1.80 9.01 1.98
CA THR A 32 1.74 10.47 1.98
C THR A 32 0.30 10.88 1.72
N ASP A 33 -0.26 11.69 2.61
CA ASP A 33 -1.59 12.29 2.45
C ASP A 33 -1.46 13.71 1.90
N ASN A 34 -2.27 14.04 0.90
CA ASN A 34 -2.39 15.40 0.34
C ASN A 34 -3.75 16.04 0.65
N GLY A 35 -4.51 15.51 1.61
CA GLY A 35 -5.82 16.01 2.05
C GLY A 35 -6.99 15.61 1.16
N THR A 36 -6.76 14.82 0.11
CA THR A 36 -7.80 14.27 -0.78
C THR A 36 -7.54 12.81 -1.09
N ILE A 37 -6.27 12.46 -1.25
CA ILE A 37 -5.81 11.10 -1.49
C ILE A 37 -4.59 10.81 -0.62
N GLU A 38 -4.49 9.56 -0.24
CA GLU A 38 -3.28 8.96 0.30
C GLU A 38 -2.59 8.19 -0.82
N TYR A 39 -1.27 8.29 -0.90
CA TYR A 39 -0.50 7.61 -1.93
C TYR A 39 0.87 7.15 -1.44
N ILE A 40 1.39 6.11 -2.10
CA ILE A 40 2.77 5.65 -1.93
C ILE A 40 3.49 5.61 -3.28
N ILE A 41 4.78 5.94 -3.25
CA ILE A 41 5.67 5.75 -4.38
C ILE A 41 6.28 4.36 -4.29
N VAL A 42 5.97 3.54 -5.28
CA VAL A 42 6.51 2.20 -5.45
C VAL A 42 7.66 2.30 -6.46
N ASN A 43 8.90 2.13 -5.99
CA ASN A 43 10.03 1.94 -6.90
C ASN A 43 9.78 0.69 -7.75
N PRO A 44 10.10 0.71 -9.06
CA PRO A 44 9.84 -0.42 -9.94
C PRO A 44 10.41 -1.69 -9.31
N PRO A 45 9.53 -2.61 -8.83
CA PRO A 45 10.02 -3.76 -8.11
C PRO A 45 10.65 -4.72 -9.10
N THR A 46 11.79 -5.30 -8.73
CA THR A 46 12.28 -6.53 -9.35
C THR A 46 11.34 -7.68 -8.96
N GLY A 47 10.14 -7.72 -9.55
CA GLY A 47 9.13 -8.76 -9.30
C GLY A 47 7.72 -8.22 -9.09
N ASN A 48 6.82 -9.10 -8.61
CA ASN A 48 5.45 -8.73 -8.30
C ASN A 48 5.34 -8.11 -6.90
N GLN A 49 4.56 -7.04 -6.80
CA GLN A 49 4.30 -6.36 -5.53
C GLN A 49 2.81 -6.02 -5.46
N PHE A 50 2.13 -6.58 -4.46
CA PHE A 50 0.71 -6.43 -4.24
C PHE A 50 0.45 -5.59 -3.00
N TYR A 51 -0.49 -4.66 -3.10
CA TYR A 51 -0.88 -3.77 -2.02
C TYR A 51 -2.35 -3.98 -1.67
N ARG A 52 -2.69 -3.89 -0.39
CA ARG A 52 -4.08 -3.83 0.07
C ARG A 52 -4.19 -2.97 1.32
N LEU A 53 -5.37 -2.38 1.50
CA LEU A 53 -5.76 -1.77 2.76
C LEU A 53 -6.37 -2.85 3.65
N LYS A 54 -5.99 -2.87 4.93
CA LYS A 54 -6.58 -3.74 5.95
C LYS A 54 -6.98 -2.89 7.16
N GLN A 55 -8.25 -2.99 7.57
CA GLN A 55 -8.76 -2.42 8.82
C GLN A 55 -8.40 -3.31 10.02
#